data_AF-A0A5B8L1E8-F1
#
_entry.id   AF-A0A5B8L1E8-F1
#
_cell.length_a   1.000
_cell.length_b   1.000
_cell.length_c   1.000
_cell.angle_alpha   90.00
_cell.angle_beta   90.00
_cell.angle_gamma   90.00
#
_symmetry.space_group_name_H-M   'P 1'
#
loop_
_entity.id
_entity.type
_entity.pdbx_description
1 polymer ?
#
loop_
_entity_poly.entity_id
_entity_poly.type
_entity_poly.pdbx_seq_one_letter_code
_entity_poly.pdbx_strand_id
1 'polypeptide(L)'
;MAIFPSPSCQLAVAAIFLVTVPSAFSQSAPELSLEQLKSSYLQCEQRAEVKITSGGEAMRCSVIYEVLKQEAFNGDYGRLRAWFDDQAAANPGS
;
A
#
# COMPACT_ATOMS: atom_id res chain seq x y z
N MET A 1 8.03 -52.02 -8.64
CA MET A 1 7.51 -52.32 -7.28
C MET A 1 7.90 -51.16 -6.38
N ALA A 2 6.94 -50.60 -5.65
CA ALA A 2 7.16 -49.51 -4.71
C ALA A 2 8.04 -49.96 -3.53
N ILE A 3 8.96 -49.11 -3.09
CA ILE A 3 9.63 -49.24 -1.79
C ILE A 3 9.62 -47.83 -1.17
N PHE A 4 8.73 -47.64 -0.20
CA PHE A 4 8.78 -46.53 0.74
C PHE A 4 9.93 -46.76 1.73
N PRO A 5 10.76 -45.76 2.05
CA PRO A 5 11.49 -45.76 3.30
C PRO A 5 10.67 -45.07 4.41
N SER A 6 10.33 -45.86 5.43
CA SER A 6 9.81 -45.42 6.73
C SER A 6 10.85 -44.63 7.55
N PRO A 7 10.41 -43.80 8.52
CA PRO A 7 11.25 -42.84 9.24
C PRO A 7 11.89 -43.46 10.49
N SER A 8 13.21 -43.43 10.63
CA SER A 8 13.90 -43.78 11.88
C SER A 8 15.28 -43.13 11.93
N CYS A 9 15.53 -42.39 13.02
CA CYS A 9 16.78 -41.74 13.42
C CYS A 9 17.28 -40.59 12.52
N GLN A 10 17.71 -39.44 13.00
CA GLN A 10 17.77 -38.82 14.32
C GLN A 10 18.25 -37.38 14.04
N LEU A 11 17.80 -36.45 14.89
CA LEU A 11 18.49 -35.22 15.32
C LEU A 11 18.92 -34.17 14.28
N ALA A 12 18.40 -32.96 14.55
CA ALA A 12 18.98 -31.65 14.26
C ALA A 12 18.98 -31.18 12.80
N VAL A 13 17.94 -30.43 12.43
CA VAL A 13 18.11 -29.00 12.09
C VAL A 13 16.82 -28.29 12.48
N ALA A 14 16.84 -27.50 13.57
CA ALA A 14 15.84 -26.46 13.76
C ALA A 14 16.09 -25.40 12.68
N ALA A 15 15.49 -25.58 11.50
CA ALA A 15 15.49 -24.57 10.46
C ALA A 15 14.55 -23.44 10.91
N ILE A 16 15.07 -22.58 11.80
CA ILE A 16 14.50 -21.27 12.02
C ILE A 16 14.67 -20.54 10.70
N PHE A 17 13.63 -20.59 9.86
CA PHE A 17 13.47 -19.64 8.77
C PHE A 17 13.31 -18.27 9.42
N LEU A 18 14.44 -17.61 9.74
CA LEU A 18 14.51 -16.17 9.82
C LEU A 18 14.28 -15.66 8.40
N VAL A 19 13.00 -15.60 8.00
CA VAL A 19 12.61 -14.75 6.89
C VAL A 19 12.81 -13.34 7.43
N THR A 20 14.03 -12.83 7.32
CA THR A 20 14.30 -11.41 7.39
C THR A 20 13.54 -10.80 6.23
N VAL A 21 12.29 -10.42 6.47
CA VAL A 21 11.55 -9.54 5.56
C VAL A 21 12.39 -8.28 5.48
N PRO A 22 13.01 -7.95 4.33
CA PRO A 22 13.65 -6.66 4.20
C PRO A 22 12.55 -5.61 4.35
N SER A 23 12.48 -4.98 5.53
CA SER A 23 11.71 -3.77 5.76
C SER A 23 12.46 -2.64 5.06
N ALA A 24 12.33 -2.61 3.74
CA ALA A 24 12.85 -1.55 2.91
C ALA A 24 11.90 -1.31 1.74
N PHE A 25 10.62 -1.08 2.05
CA PHE A 25 9.87 -0.07 1.29
C PHE A 25 10.42 1.31 1.68
N SER A 26 11.71 1.54 1.40
CA SER A 26 12.22 2.88 1.13
C SER A 26 12.05 3.11 -0.36
N GLN A 27 10.80 3.04 -0.84
CA GLN A 27 10.44 3.88 -1.96
C GLN A 27 10.52 5.28 -1.36
N SER A 28 11.55 6.05 -1.73
CA SER A 28 11.67 7.45 -1.35
C SER A 28 10.28 8.05 -1.49
N ALA A 29 9.65 8.33 -0.34
CA ALA A 29 8.31 8.91 -0.34
C ALA A 29 8.44 10.13 -1.25
N PRO A 30 7.53 10.30 -2.23
CA PRO A 30 7.62 11.45 -3.11
C PRO A 30 7.71 12.69 -2.22
N GLU A 31 8.78 13.50 -2.36
CA GLU A 31 9.01 14.75 -1.61
C GLU A 31 8.02 15.81 -2.09
N LEU A 32 6.74 15.50 -1.97
CA LEU A 32 5.62 16.36 -2.27
C LEU A 32 5.25 17.08 -0.99
N SER A 33 4.88 18.35 -1.12
CA SER A 33 4.22 19.04 -0.01
C SER A 33 2.89 18.36 0.31
N LEU A 34 2.39 18.58 1.53
CA LEU A 34 1.11 18.02 1.97
C LEU A 34 -0.06 18.41 1.05
N GLU A 35 -0.05 19.62 0.50
CA GLU A 35 -1.04 20.08 -0.48
C GLU A 35 -0.91 19.36 -1.83
N GLN A 36 0.33 19.10 -2.27
CA GLN A 36 0.59 18.32 -3.48
C GLN A 36 0.17 16.85 -3.31
N LEU A 37 0.37 16.27 -2.11
CA LEU A 37 -0.11 14.91 -1.78
C LEU A 37 -1.64 14.83 -1.86
N LYS A 38 -2.35 15.77 -1.25
CA LYS A 38 -3.82 15.84 -1.32
C LYS A 38 -4.32 15.97 -2.76
N SER A 39 -3.77 16.91 -3.52
CA SER A 39 -4.15 17.11 -4.93
C SER A 39 -3.86 15.86 -5.78
N SER A 40 -2.71 15.21 -5.56
CA SER A 40 -2.34 13.99 -6.29
C SER A 40 -3.23 12.81 -5.92
N TYR A 41 -3.64 12.71 -4.66
CA TYR A 41 -4.58 11.69 -4.19
C TYR A 41 -5.95 11.87 -4.84
N LEU A 42 -6.51 13.08 -4.86
CA LEU A 42 -7.80 13.34 -5.52
C LEU A 42 -7.77 12.96 -7.00
N GLN A 43 -6.68 13.25 -7.69
CA GLN A 43 -6.49 12.84 -9.08
C GLN A 43 -6.40 11.32 -9.25
N CYS A 44 -5.79 10.61 -8.29
CA CYS A 44 -5.74 9.15 -8.27
C CYS A 44 -7.13 8.54 -8.09
N GLU A 45 -7.93 9.08 -7.17
CA GLU A 45 -9.30 8.63 -6.94
C GLU A 45 -10.17 8.86 -8.19
N GLN A 46 -10.10 10.06 -8.79
CA GLN A 46 -10.84 10.36 -10.03
C GLN A 46 -10.48 9.36 -11.15
N ARG A 47 -9.20 9.05 -11.34
CA ARG A 47 -8.75 8.08 -12.36
C ARG A 47 -9.20 6.65 -12.06
N ALA A 48 -9.22 6.27 -10.77
CA ALA A 48 -9.74 4.98 -10.35
C ALA A 48 -11.25 4.84 -10.61
N GLU A 49 -12.03 5.91 -10.40
CA GLU A 49 -13.47 5.95 -10.68
C GLU A 49 -13.76 5.72 -12.17
N VAL A 50 -12.99 6.35 -13.05
CA VAL A 50 -13.12 6.16 -14.51
C VAL A 50 -12.42 4.90 -15.04
N LYS A 51 -11.81 4.09 -14.15
CA LYS A 51 -11.04 2.86 -14.47
C LYS A 51 -9.84 3.09 -15.40
N ILE A 52 -9.28 4.30 -15.38
CA ILE A 52 -8.11 4.68 -16.19
C ILE A 52 -6.88 4.66 -15.29
N THR A 53 -6.42 3.46 -14.94
CA THR A 53 -5.20 3.31 -14.13
C THR A 53 -4.34 2.21 -14.71
N SER A 54 -3.18 2.58 -15.26
CA SER A 54 -2.15 1.59 -15.64
C SER A 54 -1.53 0.94 -14.39
N GLY A 55 -0.91 -0.24 -14.51
CA GLY A 55 -0.33 -0.93 -13.35
C GLY A 55 0.72 -0.11 -12.58
N GLY A 56 1.58 0.64 -13.29
CA GLY A 56 2.57 1.52 -12.66
C GLY A 56 1.94 2.75 -11.99
N GLU A 57 0.80 3.19 -12.50
CA GLU A 57 0.03 4.30 -11.93
C GLU A 57 -0.73 3.89 -10.67
N ALA A 58 -1.29 2.67 -10.66
CA ALA A 58 -1.88 2.10 -9.46
C ALA A 58 -0.86 2.02 -8.33
N MET A 59 0.36 1.54 -8.62
CA MET A 59 1.45 1.52 -7.63
C MET A 59 1.78 2.92 -7.11
N ARG A 60 1.88 3.93 -8.00
CA ARG A 60 2.13 5.32 -7.58
C ARG A 60 1.00 5.85 -6.69
N CYS A 61 -0.25 5.61 -7.06
CA CYS A 61 -1.41 6.03 -6.29
C CYS A 61 -1.46 5.37 -4.91
N SER A 62 -1.07 4.10 -4.80
CA SER A 62 -0.92 3.42 -3.49
C SER A 62 0.12 4.09 -2.61
N VAL A 63 1.27 4.49 -3.17
CA VAL A 63 2.30 5.23 -2.40
C VAL A 63 1.78 6.59 -1.94
N ILE A 64 1.12 7.35 -2.83
CA ILE A 64 0.52 8.65 -2.48
C ILE A 64 -0.51 8.48 -1.36
N TYR A 65 -1.38 7.48 -1.45
CA TYR A 65 -2.38 7.17 -0.43
C TYR A 65 -1.73 6.89 0.93
N GLU A 66 -0.72 6.00 0.97
CA GLU A 66 -0.04 5.67 2.23
C GLU A 66 0.68 6.87 2.83
N VAL A 67 1.43 7.63 2.04
CA VAL A 67 2.14 8.82 2.54
C VAL A 67 1.16 9.88 3.02
N LEU A 68 0.10 10.19 2.25
CA LEU A 68 -0.90 11.17 2.67
C LEU A 68 -1.60 10.75 3.98
N LYS A 69 -1.96 9.47 4.09
CA LYS A 69 -2.58 8.92 5.30
C LYS A 69 -1.68 9.11 6.52
N GLN A 70 -0.38 8.83 6.39
CA GLN A 70 0.58 9.02 7.48
C GLN A 70 0.76 10.51 7.81
N GLU A 71 1.11 11.33 6.83
CA GLU A 71 1.51 12.73 7.03
C GLU A 71 0.36 13.66 7.42
N ALA A 72 -0.82 13.51 6.82
CA ALA A 72 -1.96 14.41 7.04
C ALA A 72 -2.97 13.88 8.07
N PHE A 73 -3.03 12.56 8.25
CA PHE A 73 -4.08 11.92 9.04
C PHE A 73 -3.54 11.02 10.15
N ASN A 74 -2.24 11.04 10.43
CA ASN A 74 -1.58 10.23 11.47
C ASN A 74 -1.87 8.71 11.32
N GLY A 75 -1.99 8.23 10.08
CA GLY A 75 -2.30 6.84 9.79
C GLY A 75 -3.80 6.49 9.86
N ASP A 76 -4.67 7.43 10.24
CA ASP A 76 -6.11 7.20 10.40
C ASP A 76 -6.83 7.23 9.04
N TYR A 77 -7.19 6.04 8.56
CA TYR A 77 -7.97 5.88 7.33
C TYR A 77 -9.36 6.53 7.41
N GLY A 78 -10.03 6.48 8.57
CA GLY A 78 -11.37 7.05 8.74
C GLY A 78 -11.37 8.56 8.55
N ARG A 79 -10.33 9.24 9.05
CA ARG A 79 -10.14 10.68 8.83
C ARG A 79 -9.82 11.02 7.38
N LEU A 80 -8.97 10.23 6.72
CA LEU A 80 -8.70 10.40 5.29
C LEU A 80 -9.98 10.24 4.49
N ARG A 81 -10.78 9.22 4.80
CA ARG A 81 -12.04 8.95 4.09
C ARG A 81 -13.06 10.07 4.30
N ALA A 82 -13.25 10.53 5.53
CA ALA A 82 -14.15 11.64 5.82
C ALA A 82 -13.74 12.93 5.07
N TRP A 83 -12.44 13.24 5.07
CA TRP A 83 -11.94 14.37 4.29
C TRP A 83 -12.18 14.20 2.79
N PHE A 84 -11.96 13.01 2.22
CA PHE A 84 -12.23 12.75 0.81
C PHE A 84 -13.72 12.94 0.48
N ASP A 85 -14.62 12.43 1.33
CA ASP A 85 -16.06 12.60 1.16
C ASP A 85 -16.46 14.10 1.19
N ASP A 86 -15.84 14.90 2.06
CA ASP A 86 -16.02 16.35 2.09
C ASP A 86 -15.55 17.03 0.78
N GLN A 87 -14.42 16.58 0.21
CA GLN A 87 -13.92 17.12 -1.08
C GLN A 87 -14.87 16.78 -2.24
N ALA A 88 -15.40 15.56 -2.27
CA ALA A 88 -16.36 15.12 -3.27
C ALA A 88 -17.69 15.90 -3.17
N ALA A 89 -18.16 16.15 -1.94
CA ALA A 89 -19.35 16.97 -1.69
C ALA A 89 -19.14 18.44 -2.08
N ALA A 90 -17.92 18.97 -1.93
CA ALA A 90 -17.57 20.33 -2.33
C ALA A 90 -17.44 20.50 -3.86
N ASN A 91 -17.17 19.42 -4.60
CA ASN A 91 -16.98 19.43 -6.05
C ASN A 91 -17.90 18.41 -6.75
N PRO A 92 -19.23 18.59 -6.71
CA PRO A 92 -20.18 17.66 -7.32
C PRO A 92 -20.12 17.79 -8.85
N GLY A 93 -19.30 16.95 -9.51
CA GLY A 93 -19.20 16.91 -10.97
C GLY A 93 -17.81 16.61 -11.54
N SER A 94 -16.87 16.12 -10.72
CA SER A 94 -15.59 15.58 -11.21
C SER A 94 -15.72 14.18 -11.79
#